data_AF-A0A845X801-F1
#
_entry.id   AF-A0A845X801-F1
#
_cell.length_a   1.000
_cell.length_b   1.000
_cell.length_c   1.000
_cell.angle_alpha   90.00
_cell.angle_beta   90.00
_cell.angle_gamma   90.00
#
_symmetry.space_group_name_H-M   'P 1'
#
loop_
_entity.id
_entity.type
_entity.pdbx_description
1 polymer ?
#
loop_
_entity_poly.entity_id
_entity_poly.type
_entity_poly.pdbx_seq_one_letter_code
_entity_poly.pdbx_strand_id
1 'polypeptide(L)'
;MHSRIIWQQQSRDRGNADAFALISQWWTRLNGKAVKIARRPWDDAQDLEEVDWTDQRFDETFLLHQPRIGGVTLYWQREQDPYEYHLSARKLELDIARQHLYIYVQSPQNLVVRVMMPGTFYEVVELRDPHIAGTKVGDRTILLLRDPQQHLEVKINLSPESVALLKTRLL
;
A
#
# COMPACT_ATOMS: atom_id res chain seq x y z
N MET A 1 9.48 11.04 -0.33
CA MET A 1 8.14 11.53 -0.71
C MET A 1 7.26 10.30 -0.84
N HIS A 2 6.17 10.19 -0.06
CA HIS A 2 5.30 9.02 -0.16
C HIS A 2 4.45 9.17 -1.43
N SER A 3 4.57 8.23 -2.36
CA SER A 3 3.79 8.21 -3.60
C SER A 3 2.32 7.90 -3.30
N ARG A 4 1.54 8.93 -3.00
CA ARG A 4 0.09 8.83 -2.82
C ARG A 4 -0.61 9.01 -4.16
N ILE A 5 -1.50 8.09 -4.49
CA ILE A 5 -2.40 8.19 -5.64
C ILE A 5 -3.74 8.68 -5.13
N ILE A 6 -4.21 9.81 -5.65
CA ILE A 6 -5.47 10.42 -5.22
C ILE A 6 -6.44 10.39 -6.38
N TRP A 7 -7.63 9.85 -6.13
CA TRP A 7 -8.79 10.04 -6.97
C TRP A 7 -9.84 10.85 -6.21
N GLN A 8 -10.48 11.80 -6.91
CA GLN A 8 -11.56 12.58 -6.35
C GLN A 8 -12.72 12.69 -7.34
N GLN A 9 -13.93 12.52 -6.83
CA GLN A 9 -15.15 12.70 -7.62
C GLN A 9 -15.24 14.15 -8.12
N GLN A 10 -15.63 14.34 -9.37
CA GLN A 10 -15.73 15.66 -10.04
C GLN A 10 -14.42 16.44 -10.17
N SER A 11 -13.25 15.82 -9.93
CA SER A 11 -11.97 16.46 -10.22
C SER A 11 -11.80 16.71 -11.73
N ARG A 12 -11.19 17.85 -12.07
CA ARG A 12 -10.81 18.23 -13.44
C ARG A 12 -9.37 17.85 -13.78
N ASP A 13 -8.66 17.21 -12.85
CA ASP A 13 -7.30 16.74 -13.07
C ASP A 13 -7.28 15.65 -14.16
N ARG A 14 -6.39 15.81 -15.14
CA ARG A 14 -6.19 14.85 -16.23
C ARG A 14 -5.72 13.50 -15.70
N GLY A 15 -4.95 13.47 -14.61
CA GLY A 15 -4.46 12.24 -13.98
C GLY A 15 -5.52 11.50 -13.14
N ASN A 16 -6.70 12.09 -12.92
CA ASN A 16 -7.71 11.52 -12.03
C ASN A 16 -8.26 10.17 -12.54
N ALA A 17 -8.41 10.02 -13.86
CA ALA A 17 -8.86 8.77 -14.46
C ALA A 17 -7.83 7.64 -14.29
N ASP A 18 -6.55 7.94 -14.51
CA ASP A 18 -5.45 6.98 -14.32
C ASP A 18 -5.31 6.60 -12.84
N ALA A 19 -5.43 7.58 -11.93
CA ALA A 19 -5.46 7.34 -10.50
C ALA A 19 -6.60 6.39 -10.10
N PHE A 20 -7.81 6.61 -10.63
CA PHE A 20 -8.94 5.73 -10.39
C PHE A 20 -8.69 4.30 -10.89
N ALA A 21 -8.10 4.16 -12.08
CA ALA A 21 -7.78 2.87 -12.66
C ALA A 21 -6.76 2.10 -11.79
N LEU A 22 -5.71 2.79 -11.30
CA LEU A 22 -4.71 2.21 -10.42
C LEU A 22 -5.30 1.77 -9.07
N ILE A 23 -6.12 2.62 -8.44
CA ILE A 23 -6.81 2.30 -7.19
C ILE A 23 -7.78 1.12 -7.39
N SER A 24 -8.51 1.09 -8.49
CA SER A 24 -9.44 -0.01 -8.83
C SER A 24 -8.72 -1.34 -9.02
N GLN A 25 -7.58 -1.33 -9.71
CA GLN A 25 -6.73 -2.50 -9.85
C GLN A 25 -6.19 -2.97 -8.50
N TRP A 26 -5.72 -2.04 -7.67
CA TRP A 26 -5.23 -2.35 -6.33
C TRP A 26 -6.33 -3.00 -5.48
N TRP A 27 -7.53 -2.40 -5.44
CA TRP A 27 -8.69 -2.93 -4.73
C TRP A 27 -9.04 -4.36 -5.18
N THR A 28 -9.11 -4.57 -6.49
CA THR A 28 -9.45 -5.89 -7.07
C THR A 28 -8.41 -6.96 -6.71
N ARG A 29 -7.12 -6.58 -6.62
CA ARG A 29 -6.02 -7.48 -6.21
C ARG A 29 -6.05 -7.86 -4.72
N LEU A 30 -6.96 -7.29 -3.92
CA LEU A 30 -7.19 -7.72 -2.54
C LEU A 30 -8.04 -8.99 -2.45
N ASN A 31 -8.57 -9.49 -3.56
CA ASN A 31 -9.38 -10.71 -3.55
C ASN A 31 -8.62 -11.90 -2.95
N GLY A 32 -9.21 -12.54 -1.95
CA GLY A 32 -8.63 -13.65 -1.21
C GLY A 32 -7.53 -13.26 -0.21
N LYS A 33 -7.31 -11.97 0.04
CA LYS A 33 -6.31 -11.50 1.00
C LYS A 33 -6.95 -11.06 2.31
N ALA A 34 -6.23 -11.26 3.40
CA ALA A 34 -6.60 -10.66 4.68
C ALA A 34 -6.48 -9.14 4.57
N VAL A 35 -7.48 -8.43 5.07
CA VAL A 35 -7.49 -6.97 5.18
C VAL A 35 -7.95 -6.58 6.57
N LYS A 36 -7.46 -5.45 7.05
CA LYS A 36 -7.99 -4.75 8.21
C LYS A 36 -8.71 -3.50 7.75
N ILE A 37 -9.96 -3.35 8.19
CA ILE A 37 -10.76 -2.15 7.97
C ILE A 37 -10.91 -1.41 9.30
N ALA A 38 -10.53 -0.14 9.30
CA ALA A 38 -10.70 0.79 10.41
C ALA A 38 -11.55 1.98 9.98
N ARG A 39 -12.43 2.45 10.86
CA ARG A 39 -13.35 3.56 10.60
C ARG A 39 -13.10 4.66 11.61
N ARG A 40 -12.92 5.90 11.17
CA ARG A 40 -12.66 7.03 12.07
C ARG A 40 -13.51 8.25 11.68
N PRO A 41 -14.06 8.98 12.67
CA PRO A 41 -14.57 10.32 12.42
C PRO A 41 -13.45 11.15 11.79
N TRP A 42 -13.78 11.93 10.78
CA TRP A 42 -12.83 12.79 10.09
C TRP A 42 -13.55 14.01 9.54
N ASP A 43 -12.91 15.16 9.66
CA ASP A 43 -13.37 16.43 9.09
C ASP A 43 -12.42 16.85 7.98
N ASP A 44 -12.91 17.48 6.91
CA ASP A 44 -12.10 17.93 5.76
C ASP A 44 -10.98 18.90 6.17
N ALA A 45 -11.11 19.56 7.34
CA ALA A 45 -10.11 20.44 7.92
C ALA A 45 -8.96 19.72 8.65
N GLN A 46 -9.13 18.43 8.97
CA GLN A 46 -8.16 17.65 9.74
C GLN A 46 -7.14 16.97 8.81
N ASP A 47 -5.85 17.07 9.14
CA ASP A 47 -4.83 16.27 8.46
C ASP A 47 -5.05 14.78 8.78
N LEU A 48 -5.07 13.95 7.74
CA LEU A 48 -5.23 12.50 7.86
C LEU A 48 -4.10 11.86 8.69
N GLU A 49 -2.92 12.50 8.71
CA GLU A 49 -1.78 12.06 9.52
C GLU A 49 -2.00 12.25 11.03
N GLU A 50 -2.92 13.13 11.42
CA GLU A 50 -3.27 13.38 12.83
C GLU A 50 -4.37 12.44 13.35
N VAL A 51 -5.02 11.67 12.47
CA VAL A 51 -6.06 10.72 12.86
C VAL A 51 -5.44 9.56 13.64
N ASP A 52 -5.97 9.29 14.84
CA ASP A 52 -5.54 8.14 15.63
C ASP A 52 -6.01 6.82 15.01
N TRP A 53 -5.04 6.12 14.46
CA TRP A 53 -5.18 4.87 13.75
C TRP A 53 -4.79 3.63 14.58
N THR A 54 -4.58 3.80 15.88
CA THR A 54 -4.40 2.68 16.81
C THR A 54 -5.64 1.80 16.84
N ASP A 55 -5.46 0.55 17.23
CA ASP A 55 -6.49 -0.48 17.21
C ASP A 55 -7.67 -0.12 18.10
N GLN A 56 -8.86 -0.06 17.50
CA GLN A 56 -10.11 0.23 18.21
C GLN A 56 -11.09 -0.94 18.12
N ARG A 57 -12.07 -0.95 19.03
CA ARG A 57 -13.07 -2.03 19.20
C ARG A 57 -13.83 -2.42 17.92
N PHE A 58 -14.01 -1.47 16.99
CA PHE A 58 -14.77 -1.68 15.75
C PHE A 58 -13.89 -1.84 14.51
N ASP A 59 -12.58 -1.99 14.71
CA ASP A 59 -11.68 -2.37 13.63
C ASP A 59 -11.83 -3.87 13.37
N GLU A 60 -11.90 -4.25 12.11
CA GLU A 60 -12.24 -5.61 11.70
C GLU A 60 -11.14 -6.16 10.81
N THR A 61 -10.74 -7.41 11.03
CA THR A 61 -9.82 -8.13 10.13
C THR A 61 -10.54 -9.35 9.57
N PHE A 62 -10.50 -9.51 8.25
CA PHE A 62 -11.17 -10.62 7.56
C PHE A 62 -10.54 -10.88 6.19
N LEU A 63 -10.81 -12.04 5.58
CA LEU A 63 -10.49 -12.30 4.18
C LEU A 63 -11.50 -11.59 3.27
N LEU A 64 -10.98 -10.76 2.37
CA LEU A 64 -11.78 -9.97 1.46
C LEU A 64 -12.08 -10.76 0.18
N HIS A 65 -13.36 -10.85 -0.20
CA HIS A 65 -13.81 -11.55 -1.40
C HIS A 65 -14.55 -10.63 -2.37
N GLN A 66 -14.42 -10.93 -3.66
CA GLN A 66 -15.09 -10.25 -4.77
C GLN A 66 -14.99 -8.70 -4.74
N PRO A 67 -13.82 -8.10 -4.41
CA PRO A 67 -13.65 -6.66 -4.46
C PRO A 67 -13.89 -6.14 -5.87
N ARG A 68 -14.72 -5.12 -6.00
CA ARG A 68 -14.86 -4.35 -7.24
C ARG A 68 -15.24 -2.90 -6.94
N ILE A 69 -14.99 -2.02 -7.89
CA ILE A 69 -15.46 -0.64 -7.84
C ILE A 69 -16.42 -0.42 -9.00
N GLY A 70 -17.67 -0.05 -8.69
CA GLY A 70 -18.72 0.30 -9.65
C GLY A 70 -19.02 1.79 -9.56
N GLY A 71 -18.58 2.56 -10.56
CA GLY A 71 -18.69 4.03 -10.53
C GLY A 71 -17.85 4.61 -9.40
N VAL A 72 -18.48 5.03 -8.31
CA VAL A 72 -17.80 5.54 -7.11
C VAL A 72 -17.97 4.64 -5.88
N THR A 73 -18.65 3.50 -6.06
CA THR A 73 -19.00 2.59 -4.97
C THR A 73 -18.07 1.39 -4.98
N LEU A 74 -17.42 1.16 -3.84
CA LEU A 74 -16.61 -0.02 -3.59
C LEU A 74 -17.52 -1.12 -3.06
N TYR A 75 -17.38 -2.33 -3.58
CA TYR A 75 -18.12 -3.52 -3.18
C TYR A 75 -17.14 -4.61 -2.73
N TRP A 76 -17.52 -5.39 -1.73
CA TRP A 76 -16.78 -6.56 -1.27
C TRP A 76 -17.67 -7.50 -0.45
N GLN A 77 -17.19 -8.72 -0.23
CA GLN A 77 -17.75 -9.70 0.69
C GLN A 77 -16.72 -10.08 1.74
N ARG A 78 -17.19 -10.51 2.91
CA ARG A 78 -16.36 -11.11 3.94
C ARG A 78 -16.39 -12.62 3.76
N GLU A 79 -15.32 -13.31 4.14
CA GLU A 79 -15.34 -14.77 4.19
C GLU A 79 -16.49 -15.27 5.07
N GLN A 80 -17.23 -16.26 4.58
CA GLN A 80 -18.39 -16.87 5.23
C GLN A 80 -19.59 -15.93 5.45
N ASP A 81 -19.56 -14.73 4.88
CA ASP A 81 -20.69 -13.81 4.91
C ASP A 81 -21.43 -13.82 3.56
N PRO A 82 -22.74 -14.18 3.54
CA PRO A 82 -23.52 -14.18 2.31
C PRO A 82 -23.84 -12.76 1.80
N TYR A 83 -23.63 -11.72 2.62
CA TYR A 83 -23.97 -10.36 2.28
C TYR A 83 -22.83 -9.63 1.58
N GLU A 84 -23.21 -8.85 0.56
CA GLU A 84 -22.30 -7.91 -0.08
C GLU A 84 -22.32 -6.57 0.63
N TYR A 85 -21.14 -6.14 1.04
CA TYR A 85 -20.88 -4.84 1.59
C TYR A 85 -20.55 -3.84 0.49
N HIS A 86 -20.95 -2.59 0.71
CA HIS A 86 -20.65 -1.51 -0.22
C HIS A 86 -20.39 -0.19 0.51
N LEU A 87 -19.61 0.69 -0.14
CA LEU A 87 -19.30 2.02 0.36
C LEU A 87 -19.06 2.98 -0.80
N SER A 88 -19.87 4.04 -0.89
CA SER A 88 -19.70 5.09 -1.90
C SER A 88 -18.68 6.13 -1.44
N ALA A 89 -17.69 6.39 -2.28
CA ALA A 89 -16.58 7.28 -1.99
C ALA A 89 -16.70 8.60 -2.76
N ARG A 90 -16.40 9.72 -2.10
CA ARG A 90 -16.19 11.02 -2.78
C ARG A 90 -14.72 11.27 -3.12
N LYS A 91 -13.81 10.64 -2.38
CA LYS A 91 -12.35 10.69 -2.59
C LYS A 91 -11.76 9.34 -2.17
N LEU A 92 -10.73 8.92 -2.88
CA LEU A 92 -9.90 7.77 -2.57
C LEU A 92 -8.44 8.21 -2.54
N GLU A 93 -7.70 7.75 -1.55
CA GLU A 93 -6.27 8.04 -1.41
C GLU A 93 -5.54 6.75 -1.10
N LEU A 94 -4.71 6.30 -2.05
CA LEU A 94 -3.91 5.09 -1.93
C LEU A 94 -2.46 5.47 -1.62
N ASP A 95 -1.99 5.08 -0.43
CA ASP A 95 -0.58 5.06 -0.07
C ASP A 95 0.01 3.71 -0.48
N ILE A 96 0.70 3.68 -1.63
CA ILE A 96 1.26 2.43 -2.17
C ILE A 96 2.34 1.88 -1.25
N ALA A 97 3.18 2.73 -0.66
CA ALA A 97 4.29 2.29 0.19
C ALA A 97 3.76 1.55 1.43
N ARG A 98 2.65 2.04 2.00
CA ARG A 98 2.04 1.43 3.19
C ARG A 98 0.96 0.40 2.86
N GLN A 99 0.57 0.26 1.59
CA GLN A 99 -0.59 -0.55 1.18
C GLN A 99 -1.87 -0.15 1.93
N HIS A 100 -2.08 1.16 2.09
CA HIS A 100 -3.26 1.73 2.75
C HIS A 100 -4.13 2.44 1.73
N LEU A 101 -5.41 2.07 1.67
CA LEU A 101 -6.43 2.82 0.97
C LEU A 101 -7.31 3.55 1.97
N TYR A 102 -7.31 4.88 1.88
CA TYR A 102 -8.24 5.74 2.60
C TYR A 102 -9.43 6.06 1.71
N ILE A 103 -10.62 5.83 2.24
CA ILE A 103 -11.90 6.00 1.56
C ILE A 103 -12.66 7.08 2.30
N TYR A 104 -12.79 8.23 1.66
CA TYR A 104 -13.58 9.34 2.16
C TYR A 104 -15.02 9.14 1.73
N VAL A 105 -15.89 8.89 2.71
CA VAL A 105 -17.25 8.45 2.45
C VAL A 105 -18.09 9.59 1.89
N GLN A 106 -18.96 9.27 0.92
CA GLN A 106 -19.85 10.26 0.31
C GLN A 106 -20.96 10.69 1.29
N SER A 107 -21.47 9.76 2.10
CA SER A 107 -22.43 10.04 3.17
C SER A 107 -22.33 8.96 4.28
N PRO A 108 -22.19 9.35 5.56
CA PRO A 108 -21.99 10.72 6.03
C PRO A 108 -20.57 11.21 5.68
N GLN A 109 -20.40 12.52 5.45
CA GLN A 109 -19.11 13.09 4.97
C GLN A 109 -18.04 13.21 6.06
N ASN A 110 -18.42 12.96 7.31
CA ASN A 110 -17.55 13.04 8.48
C ASN A 110 -16.86 11.71 8.85
N LEU A 111 -16.72 10.82 7.86
CA LEU A 111 -16.22 9.46 8.06
C LEU A 111 -15.14 9.16 7.03
N VAL A 112 -14.00 8.66 7.53
CA VAL A 112 -12.97 8.05 6.70
C VAL A 112 -12.82 6.59 7.08
N VAL A 113 -12.70 5.75 6.06
CA VAL A 113 -12.43 4.32 6.20
C VAL A 113 -11.04 4.03 5.67
N ARG A 114 -10.20 3.39 6.48
CA ARG A 114 -8.91 2.88 6.03
C ARG A 114 -8.98 1.38 5.85
N VAL A 115 -8.65 0.93 4.65
CA VAL A 115 -8.39 -0.48 4.34
C VAL A 115 -6.90 -0.66 4.23
N MET A 116 -6.36 -1.58 5.03
CA MET A 116 -4.94 -1.93 5.01
C MET A 116 -4.79 -3.45 4.93
N MET A 117 -3.74 -3.92 4.28
CA MET A 117 -3.37 -5.32 4.39
C MET A 117 -2.57 -5.52 5.71
N PRO A 118 -2.90 -6.50 6.56
CA PRO A 118 -2.09 -6.81 7.74
C PRO A 118 -0.81 -7.54 7.32
N GLY A 119 0.36 -6.98 7.67
CA GLY A 119 1.67 -7.60 7.42
C GLY A 119 2.80 -6.59 7.19
N THR A 120 4.04 -7.11 7.11
CA THR A 120 5.21 -6.33 6.71
C THR A 120 5.31 -6.34 5.18
N PHE A 121 5.24 -5.17 4.56
CA PHE A 121 5.38 -5.02 3.11
C PHE A 121 6.84 -4.80 2.75
N TYR A 122 7.38 -5.70 1.94
CA TYR A 122 8.66 -5.48 1.28
C TYR A 122 8.37 -4.93 -0.11
N GLU A 123 8.89 -3.74 -0.40
CA GLU A 123 8.96 -3.25 -1.77
C GLU A 123 9.93 -4.14 -2.55
N VAL A 124 9.45 -4.80 -3.60
CA VAL A 124 10.29 -5.62 -4.47
C VAL A 124 10.81 -4.73 -5.59
N VAL A 125 12.13 -4.50 -5.55
CA VAL A 125 12.87 -3.85 -6.63
C VAL A 125 13.55 -4.93 -7.46
N GLU A 126 13.13 -5.08 -8.72
CA GLU A 126 13.75 -6.01 -9.66
C GLU A 126 14.91 -5.33 -10.38
N LEU A 127 16.14 -5.80 -10.16
CA LEU A 127 17.33 -5.39 -10.90
C LEU A 127 17.71 -6.50 -11.87
N ARG A 128 17.81 -6.18 -13.17
CA ARG A 128 18.19 -7.15 -14.21
C ARG A 128 19.66 -6.99 -14.53
N ASP A 129 20.47 -7.95 -14.08
CA ASP A 129 21.93 -7.95 -14.25
C ASP A 129 22.58 -6.62 -13.81
N PRO A 130 22.38 -6.18 -12.55
CA PRO A 130 22.96 -4.94 -12.09
C PRO A 130 24.49 -5.03 -12.03
N HIS A 131 25.17 -3.90 -12.17
CA HIS A 131 26.58 -3.80 -11.83
C HIS A 131 26.76 -4.00 -10.32
N ILE A 132 27.58 -4.98 -9.95
CA ILE A 132 27.83 -5.34 -8.55
C ILE A 132 29.23 -4.86 -8.13
N ALA A 133 29.32 -4.13 -7.03
CA ALA A 133 30.58 -3.72 -6.42
C ALA A 133 30.55 -3.95 -4.91
N GLY A 134 31.68 -4.30 -4.29
CA GLY A 134 31.77 -4.54 -2.86
C GLY A 134 33.02 -3.93 -2.25
N THR A 135 32.91 -3.36 -1.05
CA THR A 135 34.06 -2.90 -0.26
C THR A 135 33.88 -3.23 1.22
N LYS A 136 34.98 -3.32 1.96
CA LYS A 136 34.95 -3.46 3.42
C LYS A 136 35.24 -2.12 4.08
N VAL A 137 34.45 -1.78 5.10
CA VAL A 137 34.65 -0.61 5.95
C VAL A 137 34.61 -1.09 7.39
N GLY A 138 35.79 -1.19 7.99
CA GLY A 138 35.98 -1.92 9.24
C GLY A 138 35.54 -3.38 9.10
N ASP A 139 34.65 -3.79 9.98
CA ASP A 139 34.07 -5.13 10.11
C ASP A 139 32.76 -5.29 9.32
N ARG A 140 32.26 -4.23 8.66
CA ARG A 140 31.10 -4.31 7.76
C ARG A 140 31.52 -4.40 6.30
N THR A 141 30.68 -5.04 5.50
CA THR A 141 30.82 -5.07 4.04
C THR A 141 29.73 -4.23 3.41
N ILE A 142 30.10 -3.31 2.54
CA ILE A 142 29.17 -2.51 1.74
C ILE A 142 29.10 -3.14 0.35
N LEU A 143 27.92 -3.61 -0.04
CA LEU A 143 27.60 -4.10 -1.38
C LEU A 143 26.78 -3.03 -2.10
N LEU A 144 27.14 -2.72 -3.34
CA LEU A 144 26.47 -1.79 -4.23
C LEU A 144 25.95 -2.56 -5.44
N LEU A 145 24.66 -2.42 -5.71
CA LEU A 145 24.01 -2.90 -6.93
C LEU A 145 23.53 -1.67 -7.71
N ARG A 146 24.01 -1.50 -8.95
CA ARG A 146 23.65 -0.36 -9.80
C ARG A 146 23.00 -0.84 -11.08
N ASP A 147 21.81 -0.35 -11.38
CA ASP A 147 21.11 -0.56 -12.65
C ASP A 147 21.14 0.76 -13.45
N PRO A 148 21.98 0.84 -14.51
CA PRO A 148 22.08 2.05 -15.33
C PRO A 148 20.81 2.35 -16.13
N GLN A 149 20.01 1.34 -16.46
CA GLN A 149 18.79 1.50 -17.27
C GLN A 149 17.67 2.11 -16.43
N GLN A 150 17.56 1.68 -15.17
CA GLN A 150 16.58 2.20 -14.22
C GLN A 150 17.08 3.45 -13.47
N HIS A 151 18.32 3.87 -13.70
CA HIS A 151 19.00 4.91 -12.91
C HIS A 151 18.91 4.67 -11.40
N LEU A 152 19.05 3.40 -10.99
CA LEU A 152 18.86 2.96 -9.61
C LEU A 152 20.17 2.47 -9.00
N GLU A 153 20.42 2.87 -7.76
CA GLU A 153 21.53 2.37 -6.94
C GLU A 153 21.01 1.87 -5.60
N VAL A 154 21.27 0.60 -5.30
CA VAL A 154 20.93 -0.05 -4.04
C VAL A 154 22.22 -0.30 -3.26
N LYS A 155 22.34 0.36 -2.10
CA LYS A 155 23.46 0.19 -1.18
C LYS A 155 23.07 -0.69 0.00
N ILE A 156 23.76 -1.80 0.17
CA ILE A 156 23.48 -2.81 1.17
C ILE A 156 24.66 -2.87 2.16
N ASN A 157 24.39 -2.59 3.43
CA ASN A 157 25.39 -2.67 4.49
C ASN A 157 25.25 -3.99 5.25
N LEU A 158 26.17 -4.93 5.01
CA LEU A 158 26.15 -6.28 5.54
C LEU A 158 27.07 -6.41 6.77
N SER A 159 26.60 -7.12 7.80
CA SER A 159 27.44 -7.58 8.91
C SER A 159 28.28 -8.80 8.47
N PRO A 160 29.32 -9.20 9.23
CA PRO A 160 30.06 -10.44 8.97
C PRO A 160 29.15 -11.67 8.85
N GLU A 161 28.14 -11.77 9.73
CA GLU A 161 27.15 -12.85 9.73
C GLU A 161 26.29 -12.82 8.46
N SER A 162 25.79 -11.65 8.05
CA SER A 162 25.00 -11.52 6.81
C SER A 162 25.83 -11.83 5.57
N VAL A 163 27.12 -11.49 5.55
CA VAL A 163 28.02 -11.87 4.45
C VAL A 163 28.23 -13.39 4.42
N ALA A 164 28.43 -14.02 5.58
CA ALA A 164 28.56 -15.48 5.66
C ALA A 164 27.29 -16.17 5.15
N LEU A 165 26.12 -15.68 5.58
CA LEU A 165 24.82 -16.16 5.09
C LEU A 165 24.65 -15.92 3.58
N LEU A 166 25.04 -14.76 3.06
CA LEU A 166 24.94 -14.46 1.63
C LEU A 166 25.77 -15.45 0.81
N LYS A 167 26.99 -15.76 1.27
CA LYS A 167 27.88 -16.74 0.62
C LYS A 167 27.36 -18.18 0.64
N THR A 168 26.50 -18.54 1.60
CA THR A 168 25.88 -19.87 1.62
C THR A 168 24.59 -19.96 0.81
N ARG A 169 24.06 -18.81 0.36
CA ARG A 169 22.84 -18.72 -0.47
C ARG A 169 23.14 -18.42 -1.93
N LEU A 170 24.25 -17.75 -2.21
CA LEU A 170 24.82 -17.62 -3.54
C LEU A 170 25.74 -18.83 -3.77
N LEU A 171 25.30 -19.75 -4.63
CA LEU A 171 25.80 -21.11 -4.88
C LEU A 171 25.01 -22.18 -4.12
#